data_AF-A0A6J5WZ92-F1
#
_entry.id   AF-A0A6J5WZ92-F1
#
_cell.length_a   1.000
_cell.length_b   1.000
_cell.length_c   1.000
_cell.angle_alpha   90.00
_cell.angle_beta   90.00
_cell.angle_gamma   90.00
#
_symmetry.space_group_name_H-M   'P 1'
#
loop_
_entity.id
_entity.type
_entity.pdbx_description
1 polymer ?
#
loop_
_entity_poly.entity_id
_entity_poly.type
_entity_poly.pdbx_seq_one_letter_code
_entity_poly.pdbx_strand_id
1 'polypeptide(L)' 'MPLGTAIHNIEITLGKGGQLARAAGAVAKLIAKEGKSATLKLPSGEVRFDIQKLLSNSRTSGECWGEPEKFG' A
#
# COMPACT_ATOMS: atom_id res chain seq x y z
N MET A 1 -3.27 5.86 -6.04
CA MET A 1 -3.70 5.02 -4.92
C MET A 1 -5.00 5.55 -4.36
N PRO A 2 -6.15 4.92 -4.66
CA PRO A 2 -7.42 5.24 -4.02
C PRO A 2 -7.42 4.78 -2.55
N LEU A 3 -8.23 5.42 -1.72
CA LEU A 3 -8.45 4.93 -0.35
C LEU A 3 -9.15 3.56 -0.40
N GLY A 4 -8.84 2.70 0.56
CA GLY A 4 -9.37 1.33 0.65
C GLY A 4 -8.55 0.27 -0.09
N THR A 5 -7.54 0.64 -0.88
CA THR A 5 -6.67 -0.33 -1.58
C THR A 5 -6.04 -1.31 -0.60
N ALA A 6 -6.17 -2.61 -0.93
CA ALA A 6 -5.48 -3.69 -0.26
C ALA A 6 -4.03 -3.78 -0.76
N ILE A 7 -3.09 -3.68 0.18
CA ILE A 7 -1.65 -3.66 -0.06
C ILE A 7 -1.01 -4.83 0.69
N HIS A 8 -0.18 -5.58 -0.02
CA HIS A 8 0.56 -6.72 0.48
C HIS A 8 2.05 -6.57 0.22
N ASN A 9 2.86 -7.37 0.92
CA ASN A 9 4.31 -7.46 0.71
C ASN A 9 5.02 -6.10 0.82
N ILE A 10 4.70 -5.33 1.86
CA ILE A 10 5.21 -3.96 2.04
C ILE A 10 6.61 -4.00 2.62
N GLU A 11 7.56 -3.33 1.98
CA GLU A 11 8.91 -3.13 2.49
C GLU A 11 8.99 -1.82 3.28
N ILE A 12 9.43 -1.88 4.54
CA ILE A 12 9.67 -0.66 5.36
C ILE A 12 10.96 0.01 4.89
N THR A 13 11.97 -0.83 4.65
CA THR A 13 13.26 -0.45 4.08
C THR A 13 13.37 -1.05 2.69
N LEU A 14 13.65 -0.20 1.71
CA LEU A 14 13.82 -0.59 0.31
C LEU A 14 14.87 -1.69 0.17
N GLY A 15 14.54 -2.77 -0.55
CA GLY A 15 15.47 -3.87 -0.85
C GLY A 15 15.69 -4.84 0.30
N LYS A 16 14.92 -4.75 1.39
CA LYS A 16 14.94 -5.73 2.49
C LYS A 16 13.87 -6.82 2.33
N GLY A 17 13.07 -6.76 1.28
CA GLY A 17 11.95 -7.68 1.04
C GLY A 17 10.73 -7.34 1.89
N GLY A 18 9.59 -7.94 1.57
CA GLY A 18 8.31 -7.66 2.24
C GLY A 18 8.35 -7.96 3.74
N GLN A 19 8.33 -6.90 4.54
CA GLN A 19 8.40 -6.96 6.00
C GLN A 19 7.00 -6.96 6.62
N LEU A 20 6.08 -6.19 6.05
CA LEU A 20 4.69 -6.08 6.50
C LEU A 20 3.75 -6.73 5.49
N ALA A 21 2.59 -7.18 5.96
CA ALA A 21 1.57 -7.82 5.12
C ALA A 21 2.15 -8.99 4.28
N ARG A 22 3.08 -9.77 4.87
CA ARG A 22 3.80 -10.89 4.21
C ARG A 22 3.07 -12.24 4.30
N ALA A 23 2.28 -12.43 5.34
CA ALA A 23 1.60 -13.71 5.60
C ALA A 23 0.28 -13.79 4.81
N ALA A 24 -0.13 -14.99 4.44
CA ALA A 24 -1.44 -15.24 3.87
C ALA A 24 -2.53 -14.74 4.84
N GLY A 25 -3.22 -13.65 4.48
CA GLY A 25 -4.24 -12.99 5.30
C GLY A 25 -3.81 -11.69 6.00
N ALA A 26 -2.52 -11.36 6.04
CA ALA A 26 -2.08 -10.06 6.51
C ALA A 26 -2.18 -9.04 5.36
N VAL A 27 -3.21 -8.20 5.41
CA VAL A 27 -3.49 -7.17 4.39
C VAL A 27 -3.41 -5.80 5.03
N ALA A 28 -2.68 -4.87 4.42
CA ALA A 28 -2.76 -3.47 4.81
C ALA A 28 -3.80 -2.76 3.95
N LYS A 29 -4.64 -1.91 4.53
CA LYS A 29 -5.57 -1.06 3.78
C LYS A 29 -5.13 0.39 3.82
N LEU A 30 -5.13 1.08 2.69
CA LEU A 30 -4.89 2.53 2.67
C LEU A 30 -6.10 3.27 3.26
N ILE A 31 -5.95 3.86 4.44
CA ILE A 31 -7.06 4.55 5.14
C ILE A 31 -6.97 6.07 5.02
N ALA A 32 -5.78 6.62 4.84
CA ALA A 32 -5.58 8.05 4.62
C ALA A 32 -4.41 8.30 3.68
N LYS A 33 -4.50 9.38 2.90
CA LYS A 33 -3.46 9.86 2.01
C LYS A 33 -3.36 11.38 2.18
N GLU A 34 -2.19 11.86 2.56
CA GLU A 34 -1.93 13.27 2.82
C GLU A 34 -0.61 13.67 2.16
N GLY A 35 -0.69 14.44 1.08
CA GLY A 35 0.48 14.87 0.32
C GLY A 35 1.33 13.69 -0.15
N LYS A 36 2.52 13.53 0.48
CA LYS A 36 3.49 12.45 0.21
C LYS A 36 3.42 11.31 1.22
N SER A 37 2.54 11.37 2.22
CA SER A 37 2.40 10.34 3.25
C SER A 37 1.06 9.62 3.13
N ALA A 38 1.08 8.32 3.39
CA ALA A 38 -0.07 7.44 3.39
C ALA A 38 -0.15 6.70 4.73
N THR A 39 -1.34 6.64 5.31
CA THR A 39 -1.60 5.85 6.52
C THR A 39 -2.25 4.55 6.10
N LEU A 40 -1.62 3.44 6.49
CA LEU A 40 -2.13 2.11 6.27
C LEU A 40 -2.63 1.51 7.58
N LYS A 41 -3.80 0.86 7.50
CA LYS A 41 -4.33 0.01 8.56
C LYS A 41 -3.85 -1.42 8.33
N LEU A 42 -3.00 -1.90 9.21
CA LEU A 42 -2.59 -3.30 9.31
C LEU A 42 -3.50 -4.04 10.29
N PRO A 43 -3.56 -5.38 10.24
CA PRO A 43 -4.22 -6.17 11.28
C PRO A 43 -3.59 -5.98 12.67
N SER A 44 -2.30 -5.60 12.75
CA SER A 44 -1.61 -5.36 14.03
C SER A 44 -1.64 -3.90 14.50
N GLY A 45 -2.18 -2.95 13.72
CA GLY A 45 -2.14 -1.52 14.07
C GLY A 45 -2.16 -0.57 12.87
N GLU A 46 -1.78 0.68 13.10
CA GLU A 46 -1.70 1.72 12.06
C GLU A 46 -0.26 2.14 11.84
N VAL A 47 0.11 2.30 10.58
CA VAL A 47 1.47 2.66 10.16
C VAL A 47 1.41 3.77 9.12
N ARG A 48 2.35 4.70 9.21
CA ARG A 48 2.45 5.84 8.30
C ARG A 48 3.67 5.64 7.41
N PHE A 49 3.44 5.71 6.10
CA PHE A 49 4.44 5.44 5.07
C PHE A 49 4.55 6.61 4.11
N ASP A 50 5.72 6.75 3.49
CA ASP A 50 5.85 7.62 2.33
C ASP A 50 5.21 6.93 1.11
N ILE A 51 4.37 7.67 0.39
CA ILE A 51 3.65 7.19 -0.79
C ILE A 51 4.65 6.76 -1.87
N GLN A 52 5.78 7.45 -2.02
CA GLN A 52 6.76 7.05 -3.02
C GLN A 52 7.37 5.68 -2.71
N LYS A 53 7.63 5.40 -1.43
CA LYS A 53 8.08 4.05 -1.01
C LYS A 53 7.00 3.00 -1.27
N LEU A 54 5.73 3.31 -0.99
CA LEU A 54 4.63 2.39 -1.25
C LEU A 54 4.48 2.07 -2.73
N LEU A 55 4.56 3.09 -3.59
CA LEU A 55 4.46 2.91 -5.04
C LEU A 55 5.61 2.06 -5.60
N SER A 56 6.82 2.21 -5.08
CA SER A 56 7.97 1.40 -5.52
C SER A 56 7.93 -0.05 -5.01
N ASN A 57 7.26 -0.31 -3.87
CA ASN A 57 7.41 -1.58 -3.14
C ASN A 57 6.17 -2.48 -3.16
N SER A 58 4.99 -1.93 -3.44
CA SER A 58 3.75 -2.71 -3.32
C SER A 58 3.38 -3.47 -4.58
N ARG A 59 3.13 -4.79 -4.44
CA ARG A 59 2.24 -5.51 -5.35
C ARG A 59 0.82 -5.36 -4.84
N THR A 60 0.12 -4.35 -5.33
CA THR A 60 -1.33 -4.22 -5.10
C THR A 60 -2.04 -5.32 -5.89
N SER A 61 -2.83 -6.15 -5.21
CA SER A 61 -3.73 -7.09 -5.88
C SER A 61 -4.91 -6.30 -6.45
N GLY A 62 -4.76 -5.72 -7.64
CA GLY A 62 -5.92 -5.15 -8.32
C GLY A 62 -5.68 -4.18 -9.47
N GLU A 63 -4.57 -3.43 -9.52
CA GLU A 63 -4.50 -2.29 -10.45
C GLU A 63 -3.12 -2.20 -11.12
N CYS A 64 -3.10 -2.47 -12.42
CA CYS A 64 -2.06 -2.00 -13.34
C CYS A 64 -2.16 -0.47 -13.35
N TRP A 65 -1.14 0.23 -12.86
CA TRP A 65 -1.14 1.70 -12.83
C TRP A 65 -0.91 2.27 -14.23
N GLY A 66 -2.00 2.34 -15.01
CA GLY A 66 -2.10 3.04 -16.27
C GLY A 66 -3.43 3.81 -16.30
N GLU A 67 -3.34 5.13 -16.29
CA GLU A 67 -4.35 6.18 -16.53
C GLU A 67 -5.68 6.21 -15.73
N PRO A 68 -6.13 7.40 -15.31
CA PRO A 68 -7.42 7.62 -14.68
C PRO A 68 -8.48 7.98 -15.73
N GLU A 69 -8.93 7.06 -16.57
CA GLU A 69 -10.18 7.26 -17.32
C GLU A 69 -10.96 5.95 -17.37
N LYS A 70 -12.30 6.06 -17.32
CA LYS A 70 -13.32 5.00 -17.38
C LYS A 70 -13.81 4.45 -16.04
N PHE A 71 -14.43 5.33 -15.27
CA PHE A 71 -15.76 5.02 -14.72
C PHE A 71 -16.75 5.98 -15.39
N GLY A 72 -17.34 5.52 -16.49
CA GLY A 72 -18.57 6.04 -17.06
C GLY A 72 -19.71 5.09 -16.71
#